data_AF-A0A2E4YCA2-F1
#
_entry.id   AF-A0A2E4YCA2-F1
#
_cell.length_a   1.000
_cell.length_b   1.000
_cell.length_c   1.000
_cell.angle_alpha   90.00
_cell.angle_beta   90.00
_cell.angle_gamma   90.00
#
_symmetry.space_group_name_H-M   'P 1'
#
loop_
_entity.id
_entity.type
_entity.pdbx_description
1 polymer ?
#
loop_
_entity_poly.entity_id
_entity_poly.type
_entity_poly.pdbx_seq_one_letter_code
_entity_poly.pdbx_strand_id
1 'polypeptide(L)'
;MSEVETAHASLVAVANAQHCRSSVLTPGKVSMHTLPETASFANIEALASTAKAASDAMYVATQGQDLVFSVRLSLAPKNGNGSSERDEEEHDGTHRPKKRRRDTSAEEADRVACARSRLAKSAPSLPSSELDIAQQILTKLVLNLRGPNGEIVVQSYALLSKKLGADDERSRVVVAARLNAGIELKVDQLKGCLGVCWKDGLLTTLPTLQGIGKLELPLSEEAAAAAYFGNMSLLLVTSVPAKRPED
;
A
#
# COMPACT_ATOMS: atom_id res chain seq x y z
N MET A 1 12.53 8.82 -30.89
CA MET A 1 11.93 8.33 -29.64
C MET A 1 11.94 9.49 -28.66
N SER A 2 10.78 9.89 -28.16
CA SER A 2 10.69 10.96 -27.15
C SER A 2 11.30 10.51 -25.82
N GLU A 3 11.72 11.44 -24.97
CA GLU A 3 12.26 11.09 -23.64
C GLU A 3 11.25 10.28 -22.79
N VAL A 4 9.95 10.56 -22.96
CA VAL A 4 8.86 9.82 -22.33
C VAL A 4 8.81 8.38 -22.84
N GLU A 5 8.96 8.15 -24.14
CA GLU A 5 9.02 6.82 -24.72
C GLU A 5 10.26 6.05 -24.25
N THR A 6 11.41 6.71 -24.11
CA THR A 6 12.64 6.11 -23.59
C THR A 6 12.50 5.70 -22.11
N ALA A 7 11.90 6.57 -21.29
CA ALA A 7 11.60 6.27 -19.89
C ALA A 7 10.60 5.11 -19.77
N HIS A 8 9.55 5.10 -20.59
CA HIS A 8 8.60 3.99 -20.68
C HIS A 8 9.30 2.69 -21.09
N ALA A 9 10.15 2.70 -22.13
CA ALA A 9 10.87 1.51 -22.58
C ALA A 9 11.80 0.95 -21.50
N SER A 10 12.43 1.82 -20.71
CA SER A 10 13.25 1.42 -19.56
C SER A 10 12.42 0.72 -18.48
N LEU A 11 11.22 1.24 -18.20
CA LEU A 11 10.28 0.60 -17.29
C LEU A 11 9.74 -0.72 -17.83
N VAL A 12 9.48 -0.84 -19.13
CA VAL A 12 9.06 -2.08 -19.78
C VAL A 12 10.10 -3.18 -19.57
N ALA A 13 11.40 -2.87 -19.70
CA ALA A 13 12.47 -3.84 -19.49
C ALA A 13 12.44 -4.41 -18.05
N VAL A 14 12.26 -3.55 -17.05
CA VAL A 14 12.13 -3.98 -15.65
C VAL A 14 10.83 -4.72 -15.41
N ALA A 15 9.72 -4.23 -15.97
CA ALA A 15 8.40 -4.87 -15.86
C ALA A 15 8.44 -6.31 -16.40
N ASN A 16 9.11 -6.54 -17.52
CA ASN A 16 9.31 -7.88 -18.08
C ASN A 16 10.14 -8.78 -17.15
N ALA A 17 11.22 -8.25 -16.56
CA ALA A 17 12.03 -8.97 -15.58
C ALA A 17 11.26 -9.30 -14.29
N GLN A 18 10.25 -8.50 -13.94
CA GLN A 18 9.35 -8.72 -12.81
C GLN A 18 8.06 -9.47 -13.18
N HIS A 19 8.00 -10.06 -14.39
CA HIS A 19 6.87 -10.85 -14.90
C HIS A 19 5.54 -10.09 -15.01
N CYS A 20 5.58 -8.78 -15.27
CA CYS A 20 4.37 -8.03 -15.61
C CYS A 20 3.73 -8.58 -16.90
N ARG A 21 2.40 -8.66 -16.91
CA ARG A 21 1.61 -9.24 -18.02
C ARG A 21 1.51 -8.30 -19.22
N SER A 22 1.44 -6.99 -18.97
CA SER A 22 1.35 -5.98 -20.02
C SER A 22 1.93 -4.65 -19.57
N SER A 23 2.40 -3.87 -20.52
CA SER A 23 2.84 -2.49 -20.31
C SER A 23 2.24 -1.59 -21.38
N VAL A 24 1.70 -0.44 -20.99
CA VAL A 24 1.03 0.50 -21.90
C VAL A 24 1.46 1.92 -21.55
N LEU A 25 1.81 2.69 -22.57
CA LEU A 25 1.95 4.14 -22.45
C LEU A 25 0.67 4.81 -22.93
N THR A 26 -0.02 5.48 -22.02
CA THR A 26 -1.25 6.23 -22.35
C THR A 26 -0.92 7.55 -23.05
N PRO A 27 -1.86 8.13 -23.82
CA PRO A 27 -1.70 9.48 -24.40
C PRO A 27 -1.41 10.56 -23.35
N GLY A 28 -1.86 10.34 -22.11
CA GLY A 28 -1.61 11.22 -20.96
C GLY A 28 -0.19 11.12 -20.36
N LYS A 29 0.75 10.44 -21.04
CA LYS A 29 2.12 10.18 -20.56
C LYS A 29 2.16 9.38 -19.26
N VAL A 30 1.16 8.54 -19.02
CA VAL A 30 1.16 7.59 -17.89
C VAL A 30 1.64 6.25 -18.39
N SER A 31 2.72 5.76 -17.81
CA SER A 31 3.24 4.41 -17.99
C SER A 31 2.49 3.49 -17.04
N MET A 32 1.76 2.51 -17.57
CA MET A 32 0.97 1.56 -16.80
C MET A 32 1.52 0.15 -17.02
N HIS A 33 1.70 -0.60 -15.94
CA HIS A 33 2.24 -1.95 -15.95
C HIS A 33 1.34 -2.87 -15.14
N THR A 34 0.77 -3.87 -15.80
CA THR A 34 -0.09 -4.87 -15.16
C THR A 34 0.79 -5.93 -14.52
N LEU A 35 0.78 -5.97 -13.20
CA LEU A 35 1.53 -6.93 -12.40
C LEU A 35 0.86 -8.32 -12.44
N PRO A 36 1.56 -9.38 -12.00
CA PRO A 36 0.91 -10.62 -11.62
C PRO A 36 -0.14 -10.38 -10.53
N GLU A 37 -1.07 -11.32 -10.35
CA GLU A 37 -2.12 -11.24 -9.32
C GLU A 37 -1.53 -11.09 -7.91
N THR A 38 -0.31 -11.58 -7.68
CA THR A 38 0.47 -11.34 -6.46
C THR A 38 1.82 -10.74 -6.82
N ALA A 39 2.14 -9.57 -6.26
CA ALA A 39 3.42 -8.90 -6.44
C ALA A 39 4.10 -8.67 -5.10
N SER A 40 5.40 -8.93 -5.04
CA SER A 40 6.20 -8.58 -3.87
C SER A 40 6.50 -7.08 -3.84
N PHE A 41 6.73 -6.54 -2.65
CA PHE A 41 7.22 -5.17 -2.50
C PHE A 41 8.59 -4.98 -3.16
N ALA A 42 9.42 -6.02 -3.28
CA ALA A 42 10.68 -5.95 -4.01
C ALA A 42 10.45 -5.72 -5.52
N ASN A 43 9.45 -6.39 -6.12
CA ASN A 43 9.10 -6.19 -7.53
C ASN A 43 8.58 -4.76 -7.77
N ILE A 44 7.75 -4.25 -6.85
CA ILE A 44 7.23 -2.87 -6.90
C ILE A 44 8.38 -1.86 -6.72
N GLU A 45 9.30 -2.12 -5.78
CA GLU A 45 10.48 -1.29 -5.54
C GLU A 45 11.40 -1.23 -6.76
N ALA A 46 11.57 -2.34 -7.49
CA ALA A 46 12.36 -2.37 -8.72
C ALA A 46 11.79 -1.42 -9.77
N LEU A 47 10.47 -1.48 -9.99
CA LEU A 47 9.76 -0.55 -10.89
C LEU A 47 9.87 0.90 -10.41
N ALA A 48 9.62 1.14 -9.11
CA ALA A 48 9.68 2.47 -8.52
C ALA A 48 11.08 3.09 -8.61
N SER A 49 12.13 2.30 -8.38
CA SER A 49 13.52 2.76 -8.46
C SER A 49 13.89 3.22 -9.86
N THR A 50 13.44 2.51 -10.89
CA THR A 50 13.62 2.90 -12.29
C THR A 50 12.79 4.13 -12.65
N ALA A 51 11.56 4.23 -12.15
CA ALA A 51 10.66 5.34 -12.40
C ALA A 51 11.10 6.65 -11.71
N LYS A 52 11.84 6.56 -10.60
CA LYS A 52 12.22 7.69 -9.74
C LYS A 52 13.00 8.80 -10.46
N ALA A 53 13.75 8.45 -11.52
CA ALA A 53 14.43 9.45 -12.35
C ALA A 53 13.45 10.33 -13.13
N ALA A 54 12.27 9.81 -13.46
CA ALA A 54 11.27 10.48 -14.29
C ALA A 54 10.08 11.03 -13.50
N SER A 55 9.82 10.55 -12.28
CA SER A 55 8.67 10.99 -11.48
C SER A 55 8.81 10.61 -10.00
N ASP A 56 8.30 11.48 -9.12
CA ASP A 56 8.14 11.24 -7.69
C ASP A 56 6.69 10.80 -7.34
N ALA A 57 5.86 10.56 -8.36
CA ALA A 57 4.45 10.17 -8.23
C ALA A 57 4.19 8.82 -8.88
N MET A 58 4.46 7.76 -8.12
CA MET A 58 4.27 6.36 -8.50
C MET A 58 3.15 5.75 -7.66
N TYR A 59 2.28 4.99 -8.30
CA TYR A 59 1.07 4.45 -7.69
C TYR A 59 0.93 2.95 -7.94
N VAL A 60 0.26 2.29 -7.01
CA VAL A 60 -0.24 0.92 -7.18
C VAL A 60 -1.74 0.91 -6.87
N ALA A 61 -2.53 0.26 -7.72
CA ALA A 61 -3.98 0.21 -7.56
C ALA A 61 -4.53 -1.10 -8.16
N THR A 62 -5.84 -1.30 -8.00
CA THR A 62 -6.56 -2.26 -8.84
C THR A 62 -7.31 -1.57 -9.96
N GLN A 63 -7.26 -2.16 -11.15
CA GLN A 63 -8.08 -1.79 -12.29
C GLN A 63 -8.94 -3.01 -12.66
N GLY A 64 -10.19 -3.03 -12.20
CA GLY A 64 -11.01 -4.23 -12.25
C GLY A 64 -10.37 -5.34 -11.40
N GLN A 65 -9.94 -6.43 -12.05
CA GLN A 65 -9.30 -7.58 -11.42
C GLN A 65 -7.76 -7.50 -11.40
N ASP A 66 -7.20 -6.53 -12.11
CA ASP A 66 -5.77 -6.44 -12.34
C ASP A 66 -5.09 -5.57 -11.28
N LEU A 67 -3.94 -6.05 -10.77
CA LEU A 67 -3.01 -5.24 -10.01
C LEU A 67 -2.15 -4.43 -10.97
N VAL A 68 -2.14 -3.10 -10.81
CA VAL A 68 -1.47 -2.19 -11.75
C VAL A 68 -0.50 -1.27 -11.00
N PHE A 69 0.73 -1.17 -11.50
CA PHE A 69 1.67 -0.10 -11.18
C PHE A 69 1.57 0.99 -12.24
N SER A 70 1.42 2.25 -11.82
CA SER A 70 1.37 3.38 -12.74
C SER A 70 2.32 4.51 -12.32
N VAL A 71 2.84 5.21 -13.31
CA VAL A 71 3.63 6.42 -13.10
C VAL A 71 3.38 7.42 -14.20
N ARG A 72 3.15 8.68 -13.81
CA ARG A 72 3.10 9.79 -14.75
C ARG A 72 4.52 10.22 -15.10
N LEU A 73 4.90 10.04 -16.36
CA LEU A 73 6.19 10.45 -16.88
C LEU A 73 6.13 11.93 -17.26
N SER A 74 6.42 12.79 -16.28
CA SER A 74 6.57 14.23 -16.47
C SER A 74 8.01 14.63 -16.18
N LEU A 75 8.83 14.65 -17.21
CA LEU A 75 10.16 15.23 -17.16
C LEU A 75 10.01 16.77 -17.23
N ALA A 76 9.65 17.39 -16.12
CA ALA A 76 9.93 18.81 -15.92
C ALA A 76 11.34 18.91 -15.31
N PRO A 77 12.19 19.88 -15.71
CA PRO A 77 13.49 20.05 -15.09
C PRO A 77 13.29 20.31 -13.60
N LYS A 78 13.98 19.55 -12.74
CA LYS A 78 14.11 19.85 -11.32
C LYS A 78 14.91 21.14 -11.17
N ASN A 79 14.28 22.28 -11.46
CA ASN A 79 14.76 23.55 -10.97
C ASN A 79 14.35 23.62 -9.49
N GLY A 80 15.33 23.42 -8.63
CA GLY A 80 15.19 23.80 -7.23
C GLY A 80 14.83 25.27 -7.14
N ASN A 81 13.68 25.54 -6.56
CA ASN A 81 13.52 26.66 -5.64
C ASN A 81 12.26 26.43 -4.83
N GLY A 82 12.42 26.44 -3.51
CA GLY A 82 11.30 26.69 -2.63
C GLY A 82 10.76 28.09 -2.92
N SER A 83 9.47 28.16 -3.20
CA SER A 83 8.64 29.32 -2.86
C SER A 83 7.20 28.84 -2.90
N SER A 84 6.65 28.70 -1.71
CA SER A 84 5.23 28.85 -1.47
C SER A 84 4.79 30.23 -2.00
N GLU A 85 4.19 30.27 -3.17
CA GLU A 85 3.34 31.39 -3.56
C GLU A 85 1.91 31.04 -3.15
N ARG A 86 1.42 31.83 -2.19
CA ARG A 86 0.05 31.85 -1.72
C ARG A 86 -0.73 32.63 -2.77
N ASP A 87 -1.67 31.98 -3.44
CA ASP A 87 -2.76 32.68 -4.09
C ASP A 87 -3.73 33.16 -3.00
N GLU A 88 -3.55 34.41 -2.58
CA GLU A 88 -4.58 35.19 -1.92
C GLU A 88 -5.59 35.64 -2.99
N GLU A 89 -6.59 34.80 -3.27
CA GLU A 89 -7.82 35.27 -3.91
C GLU A 89 -8.83 35.65 -2.82
N GLU A 90 -9.22 36.92 -2.88
CA GLU A 90 -10.14 37.59 -1.99
C GLU A 90 -11.49 36.89 -1.88
N HIS A 91 -11.98 36.86 -0.64
CA HIS A 91 -13.31 36.46 -0.21
C HIS A 91 -14.44 37.15 -0.99
N ASP A 92 -15.29 36.37 -1.66
CA ASP A 92 -16.73 36.44 -1.43
C ASP A 92 -17.40 35.10 -1.76
N GLY A 93 -18.04 34.47 -0.77
CA GLY A 93 -18.62 33.15 -0.95
C GLY A 93 -18.97 32.45 0.35
N THR A 94 -20.02 32.95 1.02
CA THR A 94 -20.85 32.25 2.03
C THR A 94 -20.26 30.97 2.65
N HIS A 95 -19.60 31.10 3.80
CA HIS A 95 -19.15 29.98 4.61
C HIS A 95 -20.32 29.09 5.06
N ARG A 96 -20.63 28.05 4.29
CA ARG A 96 -21.41 26.92 4.81
C ARG A 96 -20.52 26.19 5.83
N PRO A 97 -21.00 25.92 7.05
CA PRO A 97 -20.20 25.26 8.06
C PRO A 97 -19.75 23.89 7.55
N LYS A 98 -18.43 23.73 7.37
CA LYS A 98 -17.78 22.47 7.03
C LYS A 98 -18.10 21.52 8.19
N LYS A 99 -19.05 20.60 7.97
CA LYS A 99 -19.49 19.61 8.95
C LYS A 99 -18.24 18.90 9.48
N ARG A 100 -17.88 19.12 10.76
CA ARG A 100 -16.71 18.49 11.39
C ARG A 100 -16.85 16.98 11.19
N ARG A 101 -15.97 16.39 10.37
CA ARG A 101 -15.84 14.94 10.28
C ARG A 101 -15.45 14.45 11.67
N ARG A 102 -16.11 13.39 12.14
CA ARG A 102 -15.77 12.73 13.39
C ARG A 102 -14.34 12.23 13.29
N ASP A 103 -13.49 12.66 14.22
CA ASP A 103 -12.14 12.13 14.34
C ASP A 103 -12.22 10.77 15.04
N THR A 104 -11.94 9.70 14.29
CA THR A 104 -11.94 8.32 14.78
C THR A 104 -10.52 7.82 15.08
N SER A 105 -9.51 8.70 15.03
CA SER A 105 -8.09 8.31 15.17
C SER A 105 -7.80 7.61 16.50
N ALA A 106 -8.35 8.12 17.61
CA ALA A 106 -8.22 7.49 18.92
C ALA A 106 -8.89 6.11 18.97
N GLU A 107 -10.10 6.00 18.42
CA GLU A 107 -10.83 4.72 18.38
C GLU A 107 -10.07 3.67 17.56
N GLU A 108 -9.48 4.04 16.42
CA GLU A 108 -8.68 3.13 15.60
C GLU A 108 -7.37 2.75 16.30
N ALA A 109 -6.68 3.69 16.95
CA ALA A 109 -5.48 3.40 17.72
C ALA A 109 -5.75 2.40 18.86
N ASP A 110 -6.87 2.57 19.57
CA ASP A 110 -7.30 1.64 20.62
C ASP A 110 -7.62 0.25 20.07
N ARG A 111 -8.26 0.15 18.91
CA ARG A 111 -8.52 -1.13 18.24
C ARG A 111 -7.22 -1.84 17.86
N VAL A 112 -6.23 -1.11 17.35
CA VAL A 112 -4.91 -1.68 17.04
C VAL A 112 -4.21 -2.17 18.30
N ALA A 113 -4.22 -1.39 19.39
CA ALA A 113 -3.66 -1.79 20.68
C ALA A 113 -4.36 -3.04 21.26
N CYS A 114 -5.68 -3.13 21.09
CA CYS A 114 -6.45 -4.33 21.44
C CYS A 114 -6.04 -5.54 20.60
N ALA A 115 -5.88 -5.39 19.28
CA ALA A 115 -5.43 -6.46 18.39
C ALA A 115 -4.05 -6.99 18.80
N ARG A 116 -3.11 -6.07 19.09
CA ARG A 116 -1.77 -6.41 19.62
C ARG A 116 -1.86 -7.18 20.93
N SER A 117 -2.70 -6.72 21.87
CA SER A 117 -2.89 -7.37 23.17
C SER A 117 -3.52 -8.77 23.06
N ARG A 118 -4.46 -8.96 22.12
CA ARG A 118 -5.05 -10.28 21.83
C ARG A 118 -4.01 -11.23 21.25
N LEU A 119 -3.20 -10.78 20.29
CA LEU A 119 -2.14 -11.58 19.70
C LEU A 119 -1.10 -12.01 20.76
N ALA A 120 -0.68 -11.09 21.63
CA ALA A 120 0.27 -11.38 22.71
C ALA A 120 -0.25 -12.49 23.65
N LYS A 121 -1.55 -12.51 23.93
CA LYS A 121 -2.19 -13.55 24.76
C LYS A 121 -2.31 -14.88 24.04
N SER A 122 -2.67 -14.89 22.76
CA SER A 122 -2.84 -16.12 21.97
C SER A 122 -1.52 -16.76 21.55
N ALA A 123 -0.45 -15.99 21.44
CA ALA A 123 0.86 -16.44 20.98
C ALA A 123 1.98 -15.84 21.87
N PRO A 124 2.10 -16.30 23.13
CA PRO A 124 3.01 -15.71 24.13
C PRO A 124 4.49 -15.91 23.81
N SER A 125 4.84 -16.79 22.88
CA SER A 125 6.21 -17.01 22.41
C SER A 125 6.72 -15.93 21.45
N LEU A 126 5.85 -15.02 20.98
CA LEU A 126 6.24 -13.93 20.10
C LEU A 126 6.97 -12.82 20.88
N PRO A 127 8.10 -12.29 20.36
CA PRO A 127 8.80 -11.19 21.02
C PRO A 127 7.93 -9.93 21.13
N SER A 128 7.88 -9.32 22.31
CA SER A 128 7.14 -8.06 22.52
C SER A 128 7.60 -6.95 21.58
N SER A 129 8.91 -6.88 21.31
CA SER A 129 9.47 -5.91 20.36
C SER A 129 8.90 -6.04 18.95
N GLU A 130 8.64 -7.26 18.48
CA GLU A 130 8.02 -7.50 17.17
C GLU A 130 6.54 -7.08 17.18
N LEU A 131 5.83 -7.36 18.29
CA LEU A 131 4.45 -6.93 18.46
C LEU A 131 4.32 -5.40 18.48
N ASP A 132 5.28 -4.71 19.09
CA ASP A 132 5.28 -3.25 19.19
C ASP A 132 5.57 -2.61 17.83
N ILE A 133 6.48 -3.19 17.03
CA ILE A 133 6.71 -2.79 15.64
C ILE A 133 5.44 -3.00 14.80
N ALA A 134 4.80 -4.16 14.92
CA ALA A 134 3.58 -4.47 14.20
C ALA A 134 2.43 -3.50 14.53
N GLN A 135 2.25 -3.17 15.82
CA GLN A 135 1.29 -2.16 16.26
C GLN A 135 1.59 -0.79 15.64
N GLN A 136 2.85 -0.33 15.67
CA GLN A 136 3.21 0.96 15.08
C GLN A 136 2.92 1.02 13.58
N ILE A 137 3.25 -0.04 12.84
CA ILE A 137 3.03 -0.12 11.40
C ILE A 137 1.54 -0.16 11.08
N LEU A 138 0.79 -0.97 11.81
CA LEU A 138 -0.65 -1.08 11.59
C LEU A 138 -1.36 0.23 11.92
N THR A 139 -0.96 0.93 12.99
CA THR A 139 -1.45 2.29 13.29
C THR A 139 -1.13 3.25 12.15
N LYS A 140 0.09 3.24 11.60
CA LYS A 140 0.45 4.08 10.44
C LYS A 140 -0.40 3.75 9.21
N LEU A 141 -0.62 2.48 8.91
CA LEU A 141 -1.48 2.07 7.79
C LEU A 141 -2.90 2.61 7.97
N VAL A 142 -3.52 2.40 9.12
CA VAL A 142 -4.93 2.79 9.35
C VAL A 142 -5.10 4.31 9.41
N LEU A 143 -4.15 5.03 10.02
CA LEU A 143 -4.28 6.48 10.21
C LEU A 143 -3.73 7.31 9.05
N ASN A 144 -2.66 6.86 8.39
CA ASN A 144 -1.89 7.68 7.47
C ASN A 144 -1.97 7.21 6.01
N LEU A 145 -2.29 5.95 5.72
CA LEU A 145 -2.43 5.49 4.33
C LEU A 145 -3.76 6.00 3.76
N ARG A 146 -3.67 6.94 2.81
CA ARG A 146 -4.83 7.59 2.19
C ARG A 146 -4.68 7.60 0.67
N GLY A 147 -5.81 7.57 -0.03
CA GLY A 147 -5.83 7.81 -1.47
C GLY A 147 -5.49 9.27 -1.80
N PRO A 148 -5.29 9.61 -3.07
CA PRO A 148 -4.90 10.95 -3.50
C PRO A 148 -5.89 12.05 -3.08
N ASN A 149 -7.18 11.73 -2.91
CA ASN A 149 -8.20 12.68 -2.47
C ASN A 149 -8.52 12.55 -0.96
N GLY A 150 -7.66 11.88 -0.19
CA GLY A 150 -7.85 11.66 1.24
C GLY A 150 -8.81 10.53 1.59
N GLU A 151 -9.06 9.61 0.65
CA GLU A 151 -9.91 8.43 0.87
C GLU A 151 -9.30 7.49 1.91
N ILE A 152 -10.14 6.88 2.74
CA ILE A 152 -9.72 5.80 3.64
C ILE A 152 -9.49 4.56 2.78
N VAL A 153 -8.27 4.03 2.81
CA VAL A 153 -7.90 2.89 1.98
C VAL A 153 -8.10 1.56 2.71
N VAL A 154 -7.74 1.51 3.99
CA VAL A 154 -7.81 0.28 4.80
C VAL A 154 -9.26 0.00 5.18
N GLN A 155 -9.78 -1.15 4.77
CA GLN A 155 -11.14 -1.63 5.10
C GLN A 155 -11.16 -2.49 6.35
N SER A 156 -10.23 -3.45 6.41
CA SER A 156 -10.09 -4.39 7.52
C SER A 156 -8.62 -4.74 7.70
N TYR A 157 -8.25 -5.12 8.92
CA TYR A 157 -6.87 -5.43 9.25
C TYR A 157 -6.76 -6.42 10.41
N ALA A 158 -5.62 -7.09 10.50
CA ALA A 158 -5.34 -8.08 11.53
C ALA A 158 -3.84 -8.14 11.84
N LEU A 159 -3.54 -8.49 13.09
CA LEU A 159 -2.23 -8.97 13.52
C LEU A 159 -2.33 -10.46 13.78
N LEU A 160 -1.47 -11.24 13.14
CA LEU A 160 -1.54 -12.70 13.10
C LEU A 160 -0.21 -13.33 13.51
N SER A 161 -0.27 -14.53 14.09
CA SER A 161 0.88 -15.41 14.30
C SER A 161 0.86 -16.47 13.21
N LYS A 162 1.81 -16.43 12.26
CA LYS A 162 1.90 -17.42 11.19
C LYS A 162 3.34 -17.87 10.94
N LYS A 163 3.50 -19.14 10.60
CA LYS A 163 4.71 -19.64 9.93
C LYS A 163 4.56 -19.33 8.44
N LEU A 164 5.56 -18.68 7.87
CA LEU A 164 5.55 -18.26 6.45
C LEU A 164 6.29 -19.28 5.58
N GLY A 165 7.31 -19.93 6.14
CA GLY A 165 7.94 -21.13 5.59
C GLY A 165 7.54 -22.39 6.35
N ALA A 166 7.58 -23.54 5.68
CA ALA A 166 7.42 -24.84 6.32
C ALA A 166 8.51 -25.08 7.39
N ASP A 167 9.71 -24.59 7.12
CA ASP A 167 10.90 -24.76 7.96
C ASP A 167 11.10 -23.63 8.97
N ASP A 168 10.13 -22.71 9.10
CA ASP A 168 10.22 -21.65 10.12
C ASP A 168 10.21 -22.27 11.52
N GLU A 169 11.30 -22.07 12.27
CA GLU A 169 11.45 -22.54 13.66
C GLU A 169 10.33 -22.00 14.56
N ARG A 170 9.88 -20.77 14.30
CA ARG A 170 8.79 -20.11 15.03
C ARG A 170 7.87 -19.34 14.11
N SER A 171 6.65 -19.12 14.58
CA SER A 171 5.74 -18.17 13.95
C SER A 171 6.30 -16.75 13.97
N ARG A 172 6.01 -15.99 12.92
CA ARG A 172 6.29 -14.57 12.76
C ARG A 172 5.06 -13.74 13.14
N VAL A 173 5.31 -12.48 13.49
CA VAL A 173 4.25 -11.47 13.58
C VAL A 173 3.93 -10.98 12.17
N VAL A 174 2.71 -11.23 11.72
CA VAL A 174 2.23 -10.85 10.39
C VAL A 174 1.22 -9.71 10.52
N VAL A 175 1.43 -8.65 9.75
CA VAL A 175 0.48 -7.56 9.56
C VAL A 175 -0.25 -7.82 8.25
N ALA A 176 -1.57 -7.90 8.31
CA ALA A 176 -2.39 -8.06 7.12
C ALA A 176 -3.49 -6.99 7.07
N ALA A 177 -3.76 -6.47 5.89
CA ALA A 177 -4.77 -5.45 5.66
C ALA A 177 -5.46 -5.67 4.33
N ARG A 178 -6.77 -5.45 4.30
CA ARG A 178 -7.54 -5.38 3.07
C ARG A 178 -7.77 -3.93 2.69
N LEU A 179 -7.53 -3.60 1.43
CA LEU A 179 -7.56 -2.25 0.89
C LEU A 179 -8.67 -2.13 -0.15
N ASN A 180 -9.32 -0.97 -0.18
CA ASN A 180 -10.37 -0.64 -1.15
C ASN A 180 -9.91 -0.85 -2.60
N ALA A 181 -10.81 -1.39 -3.43
CA ALA A 181 -10.59 -1.53 -4.86
C ALA A 181 -10.57 -0.16 -5.54
N GLY A 182 -9.76 0.00 -6.58
CA GLY A 182 -9.74 1.21 -7.42
C GLY A 182 -9.16 2.47 -6.76
N ILE A 183 -8.73 2.42 -5.50
CA ILE A 183 -8.05 3.55 -4.86
C ILE A 183 -6.55 3.44 -5.11
N GLU A 184 -5.98 4.48 -5.70
CA GLU A 184 -4.54 4.56 -5.96
C GLU A 184 -3.75 4.72 -4.66
N LEU A 185 -2.68 3.92 -4.52
CA LEU A 185 -1.77 3.96 -3.39
C LEU A 185 -0.44 4.54 -3.83
N LYS A 186 -0.05 5.69 -3.29
CA LYS A 186 1.29 6.22 -3.55
C LYS A 186 2.34 5.28 -2.94
N VAL A 187 3.27 4.79 -3.76
CA VAL A 187 4.27 3.79 -3.35
C VAL A 187 5.12 4.28 -2.17
N ASP A 188 5.57 5.54 -2.21
CA ASP A 188 6.37 6.12 -1.13
C ASP A 188 5.59 6.22 0.19
N GLN A 189 4.29 6.52 0.14
CA GLN A 189 3.45 6.60 1.32
C GLN A 189 3.22 5.20 1.92
N LEU A 190 2.96 4.21 1.07
CA LEU A 190 2.83 2.82 1.48
C LEU A 190 4.12 2.33 2.15
N LYS A 191 5.27 2.56 1.50
CA LYS A 191 6.61 2.26 2.03
C LYS A 191 6.87 2.97 3.36
N GLY A 192 6.52 4.25 3.47
CA GLY A 192 6.65 5.03 4.71
C GLY A 192 5.79 4.50 5.86
N CYS A 193 4.58 4.00 5.57
CA CYS A 193 3.72 3.38 6.57
C CYS A 193 4.28 2.03 7.05
N LEU A 194 4.80 1.22 6.12
CA LEU A 194 5.32 -0.12 6.39
C LEU A 194 6.71 -0.13 7.02
N GLY A 195 7.53 0.90 6.76
CA GLY A 195 8.87 1.04 7.33
C GLY A 195 9.72 -0.22 7.13
N VAL A 196 10.18 -0.83 8.24
CA VAL A 196 11.03 -2.02 8.22
C VAL A 196 10.35 -3.24 7.59
N CYS A 197 9.03 -3.32 7.60
CA CYS A 197 8.27 -4.44 7.01
C CYS A 197 8.19 -4.36 5.48
N TRP A 198 8.54 -3.24 4.86
CA TRP A 198 8.56 -3.11 3.38
C TRP A 198 9.44 -4.18 2.70
N LYS A 199 10.48 -4.66 3.39
CA LYS A 199 11.40 -5.67 2.85
C LYS A 199 10.75 -7.03 2.59
N ASP A 200 9.69 -7.35 3.33
CA ASP A 200 9.08 -8.67 3.32
C ASP A 200 7.55 -8.55 3.33
N GLY A 201 7.00 -8.25 2.16
CA GLY A 201 5.57 -8.18 1.99
C GLY A 201 5.11 -8.24 0.54
N LEU A 202 3.81 -8.45 0.41
CA LEU A 202 3.14 -8.79 -0.83
C LEU A 202 1.83 -7.99 -0.93
N LEU A 203 1.48 -7.61 -2.16
CA LEU A 203 0.12 -7.22 -2.54
C LEU A 203 -0.48 -8.29 -3.42
N THR A 204 -1.74 -8.60 -3.22
CA THR A 204 -2.46 -9.52 -4.09
C THR A 204 -3.89 -9.07 -4.36
N THR A 205 -4.39 -9.41 -5.56
CA THR A 205 -5.82 -9.37 -5.88
C THR A 205 -6.53 -10.68 -5.56
N LEU A 206 -5.78 -11.73 -5.18
CA LEU A 206 -6.35 -12.99 -4.75
C LEU A 206 -7.17 -12.82 -3.45
N PRO A 207 -8.26 -13.59 -3.28
CA PRO A 207 -9.09 -13.51 -2.09
C PRO A 207 -8.35 -13.96 -0.81
N THR A 208 -7.31 -14.78 -0.97
CA THR A 208 -6.52 -15.39 0.10
C THR A 208 -5.04 -15.39 -0.23
N LEU A 209 -4.18 -15.15 0.78
CA LEU A 209 -2.72 -15.26 0.67
C LEU A 209 -2.15 -15.82 1.97
N GLN A 210 -1.30 -16.84 1.90
CA GLN A 210 -0.71 -17.50 3.09
C GLN A 210 -1.77 -17.96 4.11
N GLY A 211 -2.92 -18.42 3.60
CA GLY A 211 -4.09 -18.80 4.41
C GLY A 211 -4.70 -17.65 5.20
N ILE A 212 -4.46 -16.40 4.82
CA ILE A 212 -5.13 -15.20 5.32
C ILE A 212 -6.18 -14.84 4.29
N GLY A 213 -7.45 -14.81 4.69
CA GLY A 213 -8.56 -14.68 3.75
C GLY A 213 -9.76 -13.96 4.34
N LYS A 214 -10.96 -14.41 3.94
CA LYS A 214 -12.24 -13.84 4.39
C LYS A 214 -12.54 -14.10 5.87
N LEU A 215 -11.98 -15.16 6.45
CA LEU A 215 -12.20 -15.51 7.85
C LEU A 215 -11.50 -14.50 8.77
N GLU A 216 -10.23 -14.20 8.48
CA GLU A 216 -9.42 -13.26 9.26
C GLU A 216 -9.71 -11.81 8.87
N LEU A 217 -9.95 -11.56 7.58
CA LEU A 217 -10.15 -10.24 6.99
C LEU A 217 -11.41 -10.24 6.10
N PRO A 218 -12.61 -10.15 6.71
CA PRO A 218 -13.85 -10.10 5.96
C PRO A 218 -13.90 -8.86 5.07
N LEU A 219 -14.63 -8.99 3.96
CA LEU A 219 -14.98 -7.88 3.08
C LEU A 219 -15.97 -6.97 3.80
N SER A 220 -15.82 -5.65 3.65
CA SER A 220 -16.91 -4.72 3.96
C SER A 220 -18.03 -4.88 2.93
N GLU A 221 -19.21 -4.33 3.21
CA GLU A 221 -20.33 -4.34 2.27
C GLU A 221 -19.96 -3.66 0.94
N GLU A 222 -19.24 -2.54 1.01
CA GLU A 222 -18.75 -1.81 -0.16
C GLU A 222 -17.73 -2.64 -0.94
N ALA A 223 -16.83 -3.35 -0.25
CA ALA A 223 -15.86 -4.23 -0.89
C ALA A 223 -16.53 -5.41 -1.59
N ALA A 224 -17.55 -5.99 -0.96
CA ALA A 224 -18.33 -7.08 -1.52
C ALA A 224 -19.11 -6.62 -2.75
N ALA A 225 -19.72 -5.43 -2.70
CA ALA A 225 -20.39 -4.82 -3.83
C ALA A 225 -19.40 -4.50 -4.98
N ALA A 226 -18.24 -3.92 -4.66
CA ALA A 226 -17.19 -3.65 -5.65
C ALA A 226 -16.72 -4.94 -6.35
N ALA A 227 -16.48 -6.00 -5.58
CA ALA A 227 -16.09 -7.30 -6.09
C ALA A 227 -17.18 -7.92 -6.97
N TYR A 228 -18.46 -7.73 -6.63
CA TYR A 228 -19.60 -8.16 -7.45
C TYR A 228 -19.59 -7.49 -8.84
N PHE A 229 -19.16 -6.23 -8.92
CA PHE A 229 -18.97 -5.50 -10.19
C PHE A 229 -17.59 -5.71 -10.82
N GLY A 230 -16.82 -6.71 -10.38
CA GLY A 230 -15.52 -7.08 -10.96
C GLY A 230 -14.33 -6.26 -10.49
N ASN A 231 -14.49 -5.42 -9.45
CA ASN A 231 -13.40 -4.63 -8.87
C ASN A 231 -12.84 -5.32 -7.63
N MET A 232 -11.64 -5.88 -7.74
CA MET A 232 -11.00 -6.63 -6.66
C MET A 232 -10.37 -5.69 -5.62
N SER A 233 -10.62 -5.97 -4.34
CA SER A 233 -9.87 -5.39 -3.22
C SER A 233 -8.42 -5.88 -3.25
N LEU A 234 -7.49 -5.09 -2.73
CA LEU A 234 -6.12 -5.58 -2.48
C LEU A 234 -6.01 -6.21 -1.11
N LEU A 235 -5.34 -7.35 -1.03
CA LEU A 235 -4.86 -7.93 0.22
C LEU A 235 -3.37 -7.65 0.35
N LEU A 236 -3.02 -6.91 1.39
CA LEU A 236 -1.65 -6.63 1.82
C LEU A 236 -1.28 -7.61 2.93
N VAL A 237 -0.13 -8.27 2.78
CA VAL A 237 0.44 -9.15 3.82
C VAL A 237 1.92 -8.84 3.96
N THR A 238 2.39 -8.67 5.19
CA THR A 238 3.80 -8.42 5.47
C THR A 238 4.20 -8.95 6.85
N SER A 239 5.48 -9.23 7.03
CA SER A 239 6.06 -9.75 8.28
C SER A 239 6.88 -8.71 8.98
N VAL A 240 6.86 -8.72 10.32
CA VAL A 240 7.90 -8.04 11.09
C VAL A 240 9.22 -8.80 10.91
N PRO A 241 10.31 -8.13 10.48
CA PRO A 241 11.62 -8.75 10.38
C PRO A 241 12.04 -9.33 11.74
N ALA A 242 12.55 -10.55 11.71
CA ALA A 242 13.20 -11.12 12.87
C ALA A 242 14.41 -10.26 13.23
N LYS A 243 14.52 -9.86 14.50
CA LYS A 243 15.83 -9.41 14.98
C LYS A 243 16.82 -10.56 14.81
N ARG A 244 17.89 -10.33 14.05
CA ARG A 244 19.03 -11.25 14.07
C ARG A 244 19.75 -11.05 15.42
N PRO A 245 20.42 -12.07 15.96
CA PRO A 245 21.13 -11.97 17.24
C PRO A 245 22.25 -10.91 17.30
N GLU A 246 22.54 -10.19 16.21
CA GLU A 246 23.67 -9.26 16.07
C GLU A 246 23.26 -7.78 15.92
N ASP A 247 21.99 -7.41 16.13
CA ASP A 247 21.50 -6.01 16.14
C ASP A 247 21.03 -5.50 17.52
#